data_AF-A0ABD5S1S0-F1
#
_entry.id   AF-A0ABD5S1S0-F1
#
_cell.length_a   1.000
_cell.length_b   1.000
_cell.length_c   1.000
_cell.angle_alpha   90.00
_cell.angle_beta   90.00
_cell.angle_gamma   90.00
#
_symmetry.space_group_name_H-M   'P 1'
#
loop_
_entity.id
_entity.type
_entity.pdbx_description
1 polymer ?
#
loop_
_entity_poly.entity_id
_entity_poly.type
_entity_poly.pdbx_seq_one_letter_code
_entity_poly.pdbx_strand_id
1 'polypeptide(L)' 'MSANAGSNTGGAFVCPFCHEEESTHNRPLHLRTCRKVEKDVQVERVQRNTIDAEYDRAMGRVR' A
#
# COMPACT_ATOMS: atom_id res chain seq x y z
N MET A 1 3.01 36.62 31.65
CA MET A 1 3.75 35.44 31.19
C MET A 1 2.85 34.70 30.21
N SER A 2 2.97 34.96 28.91
CA SER A 2 2.15 34.31 27.89
C SER A 2 2.78 32.97 27.54
N ALA A 3 2.16 31.87 27.96
CA ALA A 3 2.55 30.53 27.53
C ALA A 3 2.14 30.37 26.05
N ASN A 4 3.14 30.26 25.17
CA ASN A 4 2.96 29.85 23.79
C ASN A 4 2.25 28.49 23.77
N ALA A 5 0.96 28.47 23.45
CA ALA A 5 0.25 27.24 23.09
C ALA A 5 0.78 26.81 21.72
N GLY A 6 1.85 26.02 21.71
CA GLY A 6 2.31 25.32 20.52
C GLY A 6 1.14 24.49 19.99
N SER A 7 0.56 24.94 18.89
CA SER A 7 -0.51 24.22 18.20
C SER A 7 0.06 22.91 17.67
N ASN A 8 -0.12 21.83 18.44
CA ASN A 8 0.09 20.46 17.96
C ASN A 8 -1.06 20.09 17.02
N THR A 9 -1.17 20.76 15.87
CA THR A 9 -2.03 20.29 14.78
C THR A 9 -1.35 19.09 14.14
N GLY A 10 -1.33 17.96 14.86
CA GLY A 10 -1.04 16.66 14.28
C GLY A 10 -2.17 16.33 13.31
N GLY A 11 -2.08 16.86 12.10
CA GLY A 11 -3.05 16.57 11.05
C GLY A 11 -3.07 15.07 10.77
N ALA A 12 -4.21 14.58 10.30
CA ALA A 12 -4.33 13.26 9.70
C ALA A 12 -4.43 13.39 8.17
N PHE A 13 -3.98 12.39 7.43
CA PHE A 13 -4.17 12.29 5.98
C PHE A 13 -4.62 10.87 5.63
N VAL A 14 -5.46 10.73 4.62
CA VAL A 14 -5.82 9.41 4.08
C VAL A 14 -4.79 9.00 3.04
N CYS A 15 -4.20 7.82 3.19
CA CYS A 15 -3.25 7.30 2.23
C CYS A 15 -3.95 6.90 0.92
N PRO A 16 -3.50 7.35 -0.25
CA PRO A 16 -4.12 6.98 -1.54
C PRO A 16 -3.83 5.53 -1.98
N PHE A 17 -2.96 4.81 -1.27
CA PHE A 17 -2.53 3.44 -1.63
C PHE A 17 -3.25 2.38 -0.79
N CYS A 18 -3.38 2.59 0.53
CA CYS A 18 -4.12 1.68 1.42
C CYS A 18 -5.47 2.22 1.92
N HIS A 19 -5.79 3.49 1.64
CA HIS A 19 -7.01 4.18 2.10
C HIS A 19 -7.18 4.25 3.63
N GLU A 20 -6.11 4.06 4.41
CA GLU A 20 -6.11 4.25 5.86
C GLU A 20 -5.78 5.70 6.25
N GLU A 21 -6.34 6.13 7.39
CA GLU A 21 -6.06 7.44 7.99
C GLU A 21 -4.78 7.38 8.83
N GLU A 22 -3.83 8.23 8.50
CA GLU A 22 -2.49 8.22 9.09
C GLU A 22 -2.07 9.61 9.54
N SER A 23 -1.16 9.67 10.52
CA SER A 23 -0.63 10.93 11.03
C SER A 23 0.25 11.65 10.00
N THR A 24 0.05 12.96 9.80
CA THR A 24 0.86 13.77 8.87
C THR A 24 2.35 13.78 9.23
N HIS A 25 2.69 13.61 10.50
CA HIS A 25 4.07 13.46 10.98
C HIS A 25 4.80 12.29 10.31
N ASN A 26 4.08 11.18 10.07
CA ASN A 26 4.64 9.97 9.47
C ASN A 26 4.34 9.84 7.97
N ARG A 27 3.68 10.83 7.37
CA ARG A 27 3.30 10.83 5.95
C ARG A 27 4.41 10.44 4.98
N PRO A 28 5.63 11.03 5.02
CA PRO A 28 6.67 10.67 4.06
C PRO A 28 7.17 9.22 4.24
N LEU A 29 7.18 8.71 5.48
CA LEU A 29 7.56 7.33 5.77
C LEU A 29 6.48 6.36 5.28
N HIS A 30 5.22 6.61 5.65
CA HIS A 30 4.06 5.83 5.23
C HIS A 30 3.96 5.74 3.71
N LEU A 31 4.04 6.87 2.97
CA LEU A 31 3.94 6.85 1.51
C LEU A 31 5.08 6.06 0.84
N ARG A 32 6.27 6.03 1.46
CA ARG A 32 7.41 5.25 0.96
C ARG A 32 7.24 3.75 1.20
N THR A 33 6.70 3.34 2.34
CA THR A 33 6.50 1.93 2.70
C THR A 33 5.25 1.38 2.03
N CYS A 34 4.13 2.08 2.09
CA CYS A 34 2.85 1.68 1.52
C CYS A 34 2.94 1.49 -0.02
N ARG A 35 3.65 2.38 -0.72
CA ARG A 35 3.89 2.24 -2.17
C ARG A 35 4.70 0.99 -2.54
N LYS A 36 5.59 0.51 -1.67
CA LYS A 36 6.33 -0.74 -1.92
C LYS A 36 5.40 -1.94 -1.81
N VAL A 37 4.58 -1.96 -0.74
CA VAL A 37 3.58 -3.03 -0.52
C VAL A 37 2.64 -3.17 -1.72
N GLU A 38 2.14 -2.08 -2.29
CA GLU A 38 1.32 -2.18 -3.50
C GLU A 38 2.03 -2.82 -4.68
N LYS A 39 3.32 -2.50 -4.90
CA LYS A 39 4.11 -3.09 -5.98
C LYS A 39 4.35 -4.58 -5.74
N ASP A 40 4.69 -4.96 -4.52
CA ASP A 40 4.93 -6.36 -4.17
C ASP A 40 3.64 -7.19 -4.32
N VAL A 41 2.49 -6.66 -3.88
CA VAL A 41 1.17 -7.29 -4.08
C VAL A 41 0.80 -7.40 -5.56
N GLN A 42 1.12 -6.40 -6.39
CA GLN A 42 0.91 -6.48 -7.84
C GLN A 42 1.80 -7.56 -8.48
N VAL A 43 3.07 -7.64 -8.09
CA VAL A 43 4.01 -8.66 -8.59
C VAL A 43 3.55 -10.06 -8.19
N GLU A 44 3.14 -10.28 -6.94
CA GLU A 44 2.62 -11.57 -6.48
C GLU A 44 1.33 -11.98 -7.22
N ARG A 45 0.42 -11.04 -7.48
CA ARG A 45 -0.80 -11.31 -8.26
C ARG A 45 -0.49 -11.72 -9.71
N VAL A 46 0.44 -11.02 -10.37
CA VAL A 46 0.84 -11.35 -11.74
C VAL A 46 1.53 -12.73 -11.79
N GLN A 47 2.40 -13.02 -10.82
CA GLN A 47 3.05 -14.33 -10.72
C GLN A 47 2.04 -15.46 -10.51
N ARG A 48 1.08 -15.29 -9.59
CA ARG A 48 0.04 -16.31 -9.35
C ARG A 48 -0.79 -16.56 -10.60
N ASN A 49 -1.25 -15.51 -11.30
CA ASN A 49 -1.99 -15.66 -12.55
C ASN A 49 -1.17 -16.38 -13.64
N THR A 50 0.14 -16.21 -13.64
CA THR A 50 1.03 -16.88 -14.61
C THR A 50 1.19 -18.36 -14.27
N ILE A 51 1.39 -18.68 -12.98
CA ILE A 51 1.52 -20.06 -12.50
C ILE A 51 0.22 -20.84 -12.74
N ASP A 52 -0.93 -20.24 -12.43
CA ASP A 52 -2.24 -20.86 -12.64
C ASP A 52 -2.52 -21.10 -14.13
N ALA A 53 -2.18 -20.15 -15.00
CA ALA A 53 -2.32 -20.31 -16.45
C ALA A 53 -1.40 -21.40 -17.04
N GLU A 54 -0.15 -21.48 -16.57
CA GLU A 54 0.78 -22.54 -16.98
C GLU A 54 0.34 -23.91 -16.46
N TYR A 55 -0.18 -23.98 -15.24
CA TYR A 55 -0.74 -25.20 -14.66
C TYR A 55 -1.96 -25.70 -15.46
N ASP A 56 -2.90 -24.82 -15.80
CA ASP A 56 -4.07 -25.17 -16.60
C ASP A 56 -3.71 -25.59 -18.04
N ARG A 57 -2.68 -24.98 -18.64
CA ARG A 57 -2.11 -25.42 -19.93
C ARG A 57 -1.49 -26.81 -19.83
N ALA A 58 -0.67 -27.07 -18.81
CA ALA A 58 -0.01 -28.36 -18.59
C ALA A 58 -1.03 -29.49 -18.33
N MET A 59 -2.15 -29.17 -17.69
CA MET A 59 -3.23 -30.12 -17.38
C MET A 59 -4.29 -30.23 -18.49
N GLY A 60 -4.14 -29.50 -19.61
CA GLY A 60 -5.06 -29.56 -20.75
C GLY A 60 -6.48 -29.06 -20.44
N ARG A 61 -6.65 -28.17 -19.45
CA ARG A 61 -7.95 -27.62 -19.04
C ARG A 61 -8.37 -26.36 -19.81
N VAL A 62 -7.47 -25.80 -20.60
CA VAL A 62 -7.77 -24.64 -21.47
C VAL A 62 -8.47 -25.15 -22.73
N ARG A 63 -9.74 -24.77 -22.90
CA ARG A 63 -10.50 -24.98 -24.13
C ARG A 63 -10.05 -24.04 -25.24
#